data_AF-A0A523K998-F1
#
_entry.id   AF-A0A523K998-F1
#
_cell.length_a   1.000
_cell.length_b   1.000
_cell.length_c   1.000
_cell.angle_alpha   90.00
_cell.angle_beta   90.00
_cell.angle_gamma   90.00
#
_symmetry.space_group_name_H-M   'P 1'
#
loop_
_entity.id
_entity.type
_entity.pdbx_description
1 polymer ?
#
loop_
_entity_poly.entity_id
_entity_poly.type
_entity_poly.pdbx_seq_one_letter_code
_entity_poly.pdbx_strand_id
1 'polypeptide(L)'
;MKFKMMLVLLALVVPTFVNALGLGKLELQSALNQPFKARVKLVSATADELDSLKVSLADQKAFDRAGIQRTFLLTRLRFTVQEFEEGPDYIQISSSDP
;
A
#
# COMPACT_ATOMS: atom_id res chain seq x y z
N MET A 1 33.65 -12.94 29.73
CA MET A 1 33.36 -11.63 29.11
C MET A 1 33.27 -11.67 27.58
N LYS A 2 34.16 -12.39 26.86
CA LYS A 2 34.20 -12.42 25.38
C LYS A 2 32.91 -12.92 24.71
N PHE A 3 32.23 -13.91 25.29
CA PHE A 3 30.98 -14.48 24.76
C PHE A 3 29.79 -13.51 24.82
N LYS A 4 29.63 -12.76 25.92
CA LYS A 4 28.61 -11.70 26.04
C LYS A 4 28.83 -10.58 25.02
N MET A 5 30.10 -10.22 24.76
CA MET A 5 30.46 -9.21 23.78
C MET A 5 30.21 -9.68 22.33
N MET A 6 30.42 -10.96 22.04
CA MET A 6 30.09 -11.57 20.75
C MET A 6 28.58 -11.65 20.50
N LEU A 7 27.79 -11.92 21.54
CA LEU A 7 26.32 -11.93 21.47
C LEU A 7 25.74 -10.52 21.22
N VAL A 8 26.34 -9.49 21.82
CA VAL A 8 25.98 -8.08 21.57
C VAL A 8 26.32 -7.67 20.14
N LEU A 9 27.46 -8.11 19.61
CA LEU A 9 27.87 -7.82 18.23
C LEU A 9 26.94 -8.49 17.21
N LEU A 10 26.48 -9.72 17.48
CA LEU A 10 25.54 -10.44 16.61
C LEU A 10 24.15 -9.77 16.59
N ALA A 11 23.68 -9.27 17.73
CA ALA A 11 22.40 -8.56 17.84
C ALA A 11 22.38 -7.23 17.06
N LEU A 12 23.53 -6.59 16.84
CA LEU A 12 23.65 -5.36 16.05
C LEU A 12 23.50 -5.57 14.53
N VAL A 13 23.66 -6.80 14.02
CA VAL A 13 23.63 -7.12 12.58
C VAL A 13 22.23 -7.55 12.10
N VAL A 14 21.27 -7.71 13.02
CA VAL A 14 19.95 -8.31 12.72
C VAL A 14 18.97 -7.44 11.90
N PRO A 15 19.04 -6.09 11.78
CA PRO A 15 18.04 -5.36 11.02
C PRO A 15 18.44 -5.20 9.55
N THR A 16 18.54 -6.29 8.78
CA THR A 16 18.82 -6.21 7.32
C THR A 16 17.72 -6.74 6.41
N PHE A 17 16.65 -7.33 6.96
CA PHE A 17 15.52 -7.84 6.19
C PHE A 17 14.21 -7.16 6.62
N VAL A 18 14.04 -5.90 6.25
CA VAL A 18 12.73 -5.25 6.29
C VAL A 18 12.19 -5.26 4.87
N ASN A 19 11.18 -6.11 4.62
CA ASN A 19 10.38 -6.03 3.40
C ASN A 19 9.46 -4.82 3.53
N ALA A 20 9.88 -3.70 2.94
CA ALA A 20 9.11 -2.47 2.93
C ALA A 20 8.53 -2.24 1.54
N LEU A 21 7.26 -2.61 1.36
CA LEU A 21 6.48 -2.15 0.22
C LEU A 21 6.18 -0.66 0.39
N GLY A 22 6.76 0.17 -0.47
CA GLY A 22 6.50 1.60 -0.47
C GLY A 22 5.22 1.94 -1.24
N LEU A 23 4.44 2.89 -0.72
CA LEU A 23 3.30 3.48 -1.43
C LEU A 23 3.62 4.92 -1.82
N GLY A 24 3.45 5.23 -3.11
CA GLY A 24 3.59 6.57 -3.66
C GLY A 24 2.38 7.46 -3.37
N LYS A 25 2.34 8.62 -4.03
CA LYS A 25 1.22 9.56 -3.92
C LYS A 25 -0.02 9.01 -4.65
N LEU A 26 -1.19 9.45 -4.20
CA LEU A 26 -2.43 9.25 -4.92
C LEU A 26 -2.54 10.28 -6.05
N GLU A 27 -2.68 9.78 -7.28
CA GLU A 27 -2.88 10.58 -8.49
C GLU A 27 -4.32 10.42 -8.96
N LEU A 28 -5.07 11.51 -9.00
CA LEU A 28 -6.45 11.53 -9.48
C LEU A 28 -6.47 11.60 -11.02
N GLN A 29 -7.30 10.76 -11.63
CA GLN A 29 -7.45 10.64 -13.09
C GLN A 29 -8.88 10.93 -13.57
N SER A 30 -9.82 11.19 -12.67
CA SER A 30 -11.21 11.55 -12.98
C SER A 30 -11.46 13.04 -12.74
N ALA A 31 -12.32 13.64 -13.56
CA ALA A 31 -12.80 15.01 -13.37
C ALA A 31 -14.05 15.04 -12.46
N LEU A 32 -14.57 16.24 -12.22
CA LEU A 32 -15.84 16.43 -11.52
C LEU A 32 -16.99 15.78 -12.32
N ASN A 33 -17.94 15.13 -11.62
CA ASN A 33 -19.09 14.41 -12.21
C ASN A 33 -18.70 13.24 -13.12
N GLN A 34 -17.57 12.59 -12.82
CA GLN A 34 -17.18 11.33 -13.47
C GLN A 34 -16.97 10.25 -12.41
N PRO A 35 -17.15 8.97 -12.77
CA PRO A 35 -16.76 7.88 -11.89
C PRO A 35 -15.33 8.08 -11.40
N PHE A 36 -15.13 7.92 -10.10
CA PHE A 36 -13.84 8.11 -9.46
C PHE A 36 -12.81 7.20 -10.12
N LYS A 37 -11.65 7.76 -10.46
CA LYS A 37 -10.50 7.00 -10.96
C LYS A 37 -9.23 7.61 -10.42
N ALA A 38 -8.42 6.82 -9.73
CA ALA A 38 -7.13 7.24 -9.19
C ALA A 38 -6.11 6.10 -9.23
N ARG A 39 -4.84 6.46 -9.08
CA ARG A 39 -3.72 5.51 -9.00
C ARG A 39 -2.84 5.81 -7.80
N VAL A 40 -2.33 4.78 -7.16
CA VAL A 40 -1.28 4.87 -6.13
C VAL A 40 -0.11 4.03 -6.60
N LYS A 41 1.03 4.66 -6.88
CA LYS A 41 2.24 3.96 -7.33
C LYS A 41 2.76 3.02 -6.24
N LEU A 42 3.16 1.81 -6.61
CA LEU A 42 3.93 0.92 -5.75
C LEU A 42 5.42 1.23 -5.94
N VAL A 43 6.15 1.35 -4.83
CA VAL A 43 7.56 1.72 -4.82
C VAL A 43 8.35 0.56 -4.25
N SER A 44 9.32 0.08 -5.02
CA SER A 44 10.21 -1.03 -4.65
C SER A 44 9.47 -2.35 -4.36
N ALA A 45 8.35 -2.59 -5.05
CA ALA A 45 7.66 -3.88 -4.98
C ALA A 45 8.46 -4.95 -5.73
N THR A 46 8.62 -6.11 -5.12
CA THR A 46 9.13 -7.31 -5.77
C THR A 46 7.99 -8.12 -6.41
N ALA A 47 8.29 -8.98 -7.38
CA ALA A 47 7.29 -9.83 -8.02
C ALA A 47 6.53 -10.72 -7.01
N ASP A 48 7.26 -11.35 -6.08
CA ASP A 48 6.67 -12.19 -5.04
C ASP A 48 5.72 -11.40 -4.10
N GLU A 49 6.02 -10.13 -3.84
CA GLU A 49 5.15 -9.26 -3.05
C GLU A 49 3.88 -8.89 -3.81
N LEU A 50 3.97 -8.63 -5.12
CA LEU A 50 2.82 -8.31 -5.98
C LEU A 50 1.84 -9.49 -6.06
N ASP A 51 2.37 -10.71 -6.25
CA ASP A 51 1.58 -11.94 -6.31
C ASP A 51 0.77 -12.20 -5.03
N SER A 52 1.30 -11.78 -3.88
CA SER A 52 0.68 -11.97 -2.57
C SER A 52 -0.03 -10.71 -2.04
N LEU A 53 0.02 -9.59 -2.78
CA LEU A 53 -0.47 -8.30 -2.33
C LEU A 53 -2.00 -8.29 -2.24
N LYS A 54 -2.52 -7.98 -1.05
CA LYS A 54 -3.95 -7.76 -0.84
C LYS A 54 -4.21 -6.29 -0.58
N VAL A 55 -5.07 -5.71 -1.41
CA VAL A 55 -5.49 -4.32 -1.28
C VAL A 55 -6.99 -4.28 -1.02
N SER A 56 -7.38 -3.62 0.06
CA SER A 56 -8.78 -3.43 0.42
C SER A 56 -8.98 -2.12 1.17
N LEU A 57 -10.22 -1.65 1.18
CA LEU A 57 -10.61 -0.54 2.05
C LEU A 57 -10.36 -0.92 3.52
N ALA A 58 -9.78 0.00 4.28
CA ALA A 58 -9.52 -0.21 5.70
C ALA A 58 -10.81 -0.40 6.52
N ASP A 59 -10.65 -1.04 7.68
CA ASP A 59 -11.74 -1.30 8.62
C ASP A 59 -12.13 -0.04 9.41
N GLN A 60 -13.25 -0.10 10.15
CA GLN A 60 -13.73 1.04 10.93
C GLN A 60 -12.68 1.54 11.95
N LYS A 61 -11.96 0.61 12.60
CA LYS A 61 -10.94 0.96 13.60
C LYS A 61 -9.80 1.79 13.00
N ALA A 62 -9.38 1.50 11.77
CA ALA A 62 -8.37 2.29 11.08
C ALA A 62 -8.87 3.71 10.76
N PHE A 63 -10.13 3.84 10.33
CA PHE A 63 -10.76 5.15 10.09
C PHE A 63 -10.87 5.98 11.37
N ASP A 64 -11.30 5.36 12.48
CA ASP A 64 -11.40 6.01 13.78
C ASP A 64 -10.05 6.53 14.26
N ARG A 65 -8.98 5.72 14.11
CA ARG A 65 -7.60 6.14 14.44
C ARG A 65 -7.11 7.30 13.58
N ALA A 66 -7.55 7.37 12.32
CA ALA A 66 -7.21 8.47 11.44
C ALA A 66 -8.07 9.73 11.67
N GLY A 67 -9.11 9.65 12.50
CA GLY A 67 -10.06 10.75 12.72
C GLY A 67 -10.91 11.07 11.49
N ILE A 68 -11.07 10.10 10.58
CA ILE A 68 -11.79 10.27 9.31
C ILE A 68 -13.09 9.47 9.37
N GLN A 69 -14.20 10.07 8.91
CA GLN A 69 -15.47 9.36 8.81
C GLN A 69 -15.42 8.31 7.69
N ARG A 70 -15.84 7.07 8.01
CA ARG A 70 -15.97 6.00 7.03
C ARG A 70 -17.34 6.06 6.33
N THR A 71 -17.45 6.90 5.32
CA THR A 71 -18.69 7.07 4.56
C THR A 71 -19.02 5.84 3.72
N PHE A 72 -20.31 5.52 3.55
CA PHE A 72 -20.77 4.41 2.70
C PHE A 72 -20.29 4.53 1.24
N LEU A 73 -20.07 5.74 0.71
CA LEU A 73 -19.53 5.93 -0.64
C LEU A 73 -18.18 5.23 -0.85
N LEU A 74 -17.34 5.21 0.19
CA LEU A 74 -16.01 4.58 0.11
C LEU A 74 -16.10 3.06 -0.08
N THR A 75 -17.19 2.42 0.35
CA THR A 75 -17.39 0.97 0.18
C THR A 75 -17.67 0.58 -1.26
N ARG A 76 -18.01 1.54 -2.12
CA ARG A 76 -18.21 1.34 -3.57
C ARG A 76 -16.90 1.42 -4.36
N LEU A 77 -15.79 1.77 -3.70
CA LEU A 77 -14.47 1.78 -4.33
C LEU A 77 -13.96 0.36 -4.58
N ARG A 78 -13.43 0.15 -5.77
CA ARG A 78 -12.76 -1.07 -6.21
C ARG A 78 -11.27 -0.81 -6.30
N PHE A 79 -10.48 -1.74 -5.81
CA PHE A 79 -9.03 -1.70 -5.79
C PHE A 79 -8.50 -2.84 -6.65
N THR A 80 -7.56 -2.54 -7.54
CA THR A 80 -6.94 -3.54 -8.41
C THR A 80 -5.46 -3.22 -8.54
N VAL A 81 -4.61 -4.21 -8.27
CA VAL A 81 -3.17 -4.10 -8.55
C VAL A 81 -2.98 -4.25 -10.05
N GLN A 82 -2.26 -3.34 -10.67
CA GLN A 82 -1.94 -3.35 -12.09
C GLN A 82 -0.43 -3.40 -12.23
N GLU A 83 0.03 -4.47 -12.87
CA GLU A 83 1.43 -4.74 -13.16
C GLU A 83 1.76 -4.28 -14.58
N PHE A 84 2.90 -3.63 -14.76
CA PHE A 84 3.33 -3.15 -16.08
C PHE A 84 4.65 -3.79 -16.49
N GLU A 85 4.70 -4.32 -17.73
CA GLU A 85 5.96 -4.80 -18.31
C GLU A 85 6.97 -3.66 -18.49
N GLU A 86 6.47 -2.46 -18.85
CA GLU A 86 7.26 -1.25 -19.02
C GLU A 86 6.62 -0.09 -18.25
N GLY A 87 6.84 -0.03 -16.93
CA GLY A 87 6.36 1.06 -16.09
C GLY A 87 6.33 0.72 -14.61
N PRO A 88 6.01 1.69 -13.74
CA PRO A 88 5.81 1.39 -12.33
C PRO A 88 4.45 0.73 -12.08
N ASP A 89 4.44 -0.30 -11.25
CA ASP A 89 3.20 -0.92 -10.79
C ASP A 89 2.37 0.06 -9.96
N TYR A 90 1.05 -0.10 -9.99
CA TYR A 90 0.16 0.76 -9.24
C TYR A 90 -1.09 0.04 -8.75
N ILE A 91 -1.65 0.57 -7.67
CA ILE A 91 -3.00 0.26 -7.23
C ILE A 91 -3.94 1.20 -7.98
N GLN A 92 -4.78 0.66 -8.84
CA GLN A 92 -5.89 1.39 -9.42
C GLN A 92 -7.07 1.42 -8.45
N ILE A 93 -7.64 2.60 -8.25
CA ILE A 93 -8.84 2.81 -7.43
C ILE A 93 -9.93 3.33 -8.37
N SER A 94 -11.11 2.72 -8.33
CA SER A 94 -12.23 3.14 -9.19
C SER A 94 -13.60 3.00 -8.52
N SER A 95 -14.57 3.83 -8.93
CA SER A 95 -16.00 3.62 -8.64
C SER A 95 -16.79 3.35 -9.92
N SER A 96 -18.00 2.81 -9.76
CA SER A 96 -18.95 2.65 -10.87
C SER A 96 -19.88 3.86 -11.02
N ASP A 97 -20.09 4.61 -9.93
CA ASP A 97 -20.94 5.80 -9.87
C ASP A 97 -20.08 7.09 -9.80
N PRO A 98 -20.52 8.21 -10.41
CA PRO A 98 -19.92 9.54 -10.24
C PRO A 98 -20.02 10.10 -8.80
#